data_AF-A0A0E3MES3-F1
#
_entry.id   AF-A0A0E3MES3-F1
#
_cell.length_a   1.000
_cell.length_b   1.000
_cell.length_c   1.000
_cell.angle_alpha   90.00
_cell.angle_beta   90.00
_cell.angle_gamma   90.00
#
_symmetry.space_group_name_H-M   'P 1'
#
loop_
_entity.id
_entity.type
_entity.pdbx_description
1 polymer ?
#
loop_
_entity_poly.entity_id
_entity_poly.type
_entity_poly.pdbx_seq_one_letter_code
_entity_poly.pdbx_strand_id
1 'polypeptide(L)'
;MSLQLPCEFSVREILPAVRSIVAQKLIKERNLSEYKAANLMGLTPAAVSNYLKSRRGSNLRSLLEKDEKFMDLVNEVTERILNSNSNLSVYYCILCSEGKKVLTKHGYALSPCLYETIVEPK
;
A
#
# COMPACT_ATOMS: atom_id res chain seq x y z
N MET A 1 24.18 3.88 -15.38
CA MET A 1 23.18 3.92 -14.29
C MET A 1 21.92 4.52 -14.89
N SER A 2 20.85 3.74 -15.04
CA SER A 2 19.58 4.25 -15.59
C SER A 2 18.87 5.06 -14.51
N LEU A 3 18.37 6.25 -14.84
CA LEU A 3 17.50 7.00 -13.97
C LEU A 3 16.22 6.19 -13.72
N GLN A 4 15.97 5.79 -12.48
CA GLN A 4 14.70 5.20 -12.07
C GLN A 4 13.95 6.19 -11.19
N LEU A 5 12.74 6.56 -11.58
CA LEU A 5 11.93 7.48 -10.79
C LEU A 5 11.42 6.76 -9.53
N PRO A 6 11.38 7.43 -8.36
CA PRO A 6 10.97 6.79 -7.11
C PRO A 6 9.53 6.26 -7.19
N CYS A 7 8.63 7.00 -7.84
CA CYS A 7 7.24 6.56 -8.04
C CYS A 7 7.14 5.36 -8.99
N GLU A 8 8.06 5.21 -9.95
CA GLU A 8 8.09 4.06 -10.86
C GLU A 8 8.43 2.77 -10.10
N PHE A 9 9.43 2.82 -9.21
CA PHE A 9 9.70 1.73 -8.27
C PHE A 9 8.48 1.42 -7.39
N SER A 10 7.88 2.45 -6.79
CA SER A 10 6.71 2.29 -5.93
C SER A 10 5.53 1.63 -6.63
N VAL A 11 5.22 2.02 -7.87
CA VAL A 11 4.11 1.44 -8.64
C VAL A 11 4.36 -0.01 -9.00
N ARG A 12 5.63 -0.38 -9.25
CA ARG A 12 6.00 -1.75 -9.62
C ARG A 12 6.08 -2.70 -8.43
N GLU A 13 6.57 -2.22 -7.29
CA GLU A 13 6.95 -3.06 -6.15
C GLU A 13 6.05 -2.82 -4.91
N ILE A 14 5.89 -1.56 -4.49
CA ILE A 14 5.26 -1.23 -3.20
C ILE A 14 3.73 -1.22 -3.29
N LEU A 15 3.16 -0.49 -4.24
CA LEU A 15 1.71 -0.35 -4.38
C LEU A 15 1.00 -1.69 -4.59
N PRO A 16 1.53 -2.67 -5.35
CA PRO A 16 0.94 -3.99 -5.43
C PRO A 16 0.90 -4.71 -4.08
N ALA A 17 1.97 -4.63 -3.29
CA ALA A 17 2.03 -5.21 -1.95
C ALA A 17 1.03 -4.53 -1.00
N VAL A 18 1.04 -3.20 -0.94
CA VAL A 18 0.11 -2.39 -0.14
C VAL A 18 -1.34 -2.73 -0.49
N ARG A 19 -1.71 -2.73 -1.77
CA ARG A 19 -3.08 -3.05 -2.21
C ARG A 19 -3.48 -4.48 -1.87
N SER A 20 -2.55 -5.43 -1.94
CA SER A 20 -2.80 -6.82 -1.52
C SER A 20 -3.08 -6.96 -0.03
N ILE A 21 -2.35 -6.23 0.82
CA ILE A 21 -2.59 -6.21 2.26
C ILE A 21 -3.97 -5.60 2.55
N VAL A 22 -4.25 -4.41 2.01
CA VAL A 22 -5.54 -3.72 2.23
C VAL A 22 -6.72 -4.55 1.74
N ALA A 23 -6.63 -5.15 0.55
CA ALA A 23 -7.67 -6.04 0.01
C ALA A 23 -7.92 -7.24 0.93
N GLN A 24 -6.86 -7.85 1.47
CA GLN A 24 -7.02 -8.97 2.40
C GLN A 24 -7.64 -8.57 3.72
N LYS A 25 -7.30 -7.42 4.28
CA LYS A 25 -7.95 -6.93 5.50
C LYS A 25 -9.44 -6.71 5.29
N LEU A 26 -9.80 -5.98 4.23
CA LEU A 26 -11.20 -5.70 3.90
C LEU A 26 -12.03 -6.98 3.72
N ILE A 27 -11.45 -8.02 3.11
CA ILE A 27 -12.19 -9.26 2.83
C ILE A 27 -12.15 -10.22 4.01
N LYS A 28 -10.97 -10.51 4.57
CA LYS A 28 -10.81 -11.55 5.61
C LYS A 28 -11.18 -11.06 7.00
N GLU A 29 -10.84 -9.82 7.35
CA GLU A 29 -11.06 -9.29 8.71
C GLU A 29 -12.37 -8.51 8.82
N ARG A 30 -12.81 -7.86 7.73
CA ARG A 30 -14.05 -7.08 7.68
C ARG A 30 -15.20 -7.81 6.95
N ASN A 31 -14.97 -9.06 6.54
CA ASN A 31 -15.95 -9.95 5.89
C ASN A 31 -16.69 -9.32 4.70
N LEU A 32 -15.99 -8.50 3.92
CA LEU A 32 -16.56 -7.85 2.74
C LEU A 32 -16.43 -8.74 1.50
N SER A 33 -17.37 -8.59 0.56
CA SER A 33 -17.25 -9.21 -0.76
C SER A 33 -16.15 -8.53 -1.59
N GLU A 34 -15.56 -9.26 -2.55
CA GLU A 34 -14.59 -8.69 -3.49
C GLU A 34 -15.13 -7.43 -4.19
N TYR A 35 -16.41 -7.44 -4.55
CA TYR A 35 -17.09 -6.29 -5.18
C TYR A 35 -17.13 -5.07 -4.26
N LYS A 36 -17.52 -5.25 -2.99
CA LYS A 36 -17.59 -4.14 -2.03
C LYS A 36 -16.19 -3.61 -1.69
N ALA A 37 -15.21 -4.50 -1.51
CA ALA A 37 -13.82 -4.10 -1.31
C ALA A 37 -13.27 -3.32 -2.51
N ALA A 38 -13.56 -3.77 -3.74
CA ALA A 38 -13.15 -3.08 -4.96
C ALA A 38 -13.72 -1.64 -5.05
N ASN A 39 -15.01 -1.48 -4.76
CA ASN A 39 -15.65 -0.15 -4.73
C ASN A 39 -14.99 0.77 -3.70
N LEU A 40 -14.75 0.28 -2.48
CA LEU A 40 -14.09 1.06 -1.42
C LEU A 40 -12.65 1.44 -1.77
N MET A 41 -11.94 0.60 -2.52
CA MET A 41 -10.55 0.85 -2.93
C MET A 41 -10.43 1.64 -4.23
N GLY A 42 -11.54 1.95 -4.92
CA GLY A 42 -11.52 2.57 -6.25
C GLY A 42 -10.88 1.66 -7.32
N LEU A 43 -11.10 0.34 -7.23
CA LEU A 43 -10.52 -0.68 -8.09
C LEU A 43 -11.61 -1.51 -8.77
N THR A 44 -11.21 -2.33 -9.75
CA THR A 44 -12.10 -3.35 -10.32
C THR A 44 -12.12 -4.61 -9.44
N PRO A 45 -13.25 -5.37 -9.39
CA PRO A 45 -13.30 -6.66 -8.70
C PRO A 45 -12.21 -7.63 -9.18
N ALA A 46 -11.89 -7.62 -10.49
CA ALA A 46 -10.82 -8.41 -11.07
C ALA A 46 -9.43 -8.05 -10.49
N ALA A 47 -9.16 -6.75 -10.26
CA ALA A 47 -7.92 -6.32 -9.62
C ALA A 47 -7.84 -6.84 -8.17
N VAL A 48 -8.93 -6.76 -7.40
CA VAL A 48 -9.00 -7.30 -6.04
C VAL A 48 -8.80 -8.82 -6.03
N SER A 49 -9.50 -9.56 -6.89
CA SER A 49 -9.31 -11.02 -7.02
C SER A 49 -7.86 -11.37 -7.36
N ASN A 50 -7.22 -10.59 -8.25
CA ASN A 50 -5.80 -10.76 -8.57
C ASN A 50 -4.92 -10.50 -7.34
N TYR A 51 -5.19 -9.49 -6.53
CA TYR A 51 -4.43 -9.24 -5.30
C TYR A 51 -4.54 -10.36 -4.26
N LEU A 52 -5.67 -11.06 -4.20
CA LEU A 52 -5.86 -12.23 -3.34
C LEU A 52 -5.10 -13.46 -3.84
N LYS A 53 -5.07 -13.66 -5.16
CA LYS A 53 -4.43 -14.82 -5.82
C LYS A 53 -2.92 -14.64 -6.01
N SER A 54 -2.47 -13.38 -6.16
CA SER A 54 -1.11 -13.09 -6.61
C SER A 54 -0.08 -13.23 -5.49
N ARG A 55 1.06 -13.83 -5.86
CA ARG A 55 2.32 -13.84 -5.08
C ARG A 55 3.30 -12.75 -5.52
N ARG A 56 2.89 -11.82 -6.41
CA ARG A 56 3.80 -10.76 -6.89
C ARG A 56 4.09 -9.79 -5.74
N GLY A 57 5.38 -9.54 -5.51
CA GLY A 57 5.84 -8.81 -4.33
C GLY A 57 5.75 -9.60 -3.03
N SER A 58 5.64 -10.94 -3.03
CA SER A 58 5.54 -11.75 -1.81
C SER A 58 6.63 -11.44 -0.78
N ASN A 59 7.86 -11.22 -1.26
CA ASN A 59 8.99 -10.90 -0.40
C ASN A 59 8.84 -9.50 0.21
N LEU A 60 8.51 -8.50 -0.63
CA LEU A 60 8.31 -7.11 -0.20
C LEU A 60 7.12 -6.98 0.76
N ARG A 61 6.00 -7.62 0.40
CA ARG A 61 4.80 -7.72 1.23
C ARG A 61 5.12 -8.34 2.58
N SER A 62 5.87 -9.43 2.62
CA SER A 62 6.25 -10.06 3.89
C SER A 62 7.11 -9.13 4.77
N LEU A 63 7.98 -8.31 4.17
CA LEU A 63 8.72 -7.29 4.92
C LEU A 63 7.79 -6.22 5.49
N LEU A 64 6.83 -5.76 4.70
CA LEU A 64 5.83 -4.78 5.13
C LEU A 64 4.94 -5.33 6.25
N GLU A 65 4.43 -6.56 6.12
CA GLU A 65 3.57 -7.21 7.11
C GLU A 65 4.27 -7.49 8.45
N LYS A 66 5.61 -7.52 8.47
CA LYS A 66 6.41 -7.71 9.69
C LYS A 66 6.71 -6.39 10.42
N ASP A 67 6.53 -5.24 9.78
CA ASP A 67 6.74 -3.93 10.44
C ASP A 67 5.44 -3.51 11.12
N GLU A 68 5.44 -3.53 12.45
CA GLU A 68 4.27 -3.22 13.29
C GLU A 68 3.71 -1.83 13.01
N LYS A 69 4.59 -0.82 12.93
CA LYS A 69 4.20 0.58 12.67
C LYS A 69 3.53 0.73 11.31
N PHE A 70 4.04 0.05 10.29
CA PHE A 70 3.41 0.03 8.97
C PHE A 70 2.02 -0.63 9.04
N MET A 71 1.88 -1.74 9.75
CA MET A 71 0.60 -2.45 9.88
C MET A 71 -0.44 -1.66 10.69
N ASP A 72 -0.03 -0.90 11.71
CA ASP A 72 -0.91 0.04 12.43
C ASP A 72 -1.46 1.12 11.50
N LEU A 73 -0.60 1.69 10.64
CA LEU A 73 -1.02 2.66 9.64
C LEU A 73 -1.97 2.05 8.60
N VAL A 74 -1.72 0.80 8.18
CA VAL A 74 -2.65 0.05 7.32
C VAL A 74 -4.01 -0.12 7.99
N ASN A 75 -4.05 -0.45 9.29
CA ASN A 75 -5.29 -0.57 10.05
C ASN A 75 -6.06 0.75 10.06
N GLU A 76 -5.37 1.85 10.39
CA GLU A 76 -5.97 3.19 10.42
C GLU A 76 -6.54 3.60 9.06
N VAL A 77 -5.76 3.42 7.98
CA VAL A 77 -6.21 3.72 6.62
C VAL A 77 -7.40 2.85 6.22
N THR A 78 -7.40 1.56 6.59
CA THR A 78 -8.52 0.65 6.30
C THR A 78 -9.81 1.13 6.98
N GLU A 79 -9.74 1.58 8.23
CA GLU A 79 -10.89 2.16 8.92
C GLU A 79 -11.37 3.46 8.27
N ARG A 80 -10.45 4.32 7.85
CA ARG A 80 -10.80 5.56 7.11
C ARG A 80 -11.49 5.25 5.78
N ILE A 81 -11.04 4.21 5.07
CA ILE A 81 -11.65 3.74 3.82
C ILE A 81 -13.07 3.23 4.05
N LEU A 82 -13.33 2.52 5.16
CA LEU A 82 -14.66 2.01 5.49
C LEU A 82 -15.67 3.11 5.84
N ASN A 83 -15.18 4.17 6.51
CA ASN A 83 -16.04 5.19 7.11
C ASN A 83 -16.17 6.47 6.25
N SER A 84 -15.36 6.64 5.20
CA SER A 84 -15.35 7.87 4.40
C SER A 84 -15.18 7.63 2.90
N ASN A 85 -15.78 8.49 2.09
CA ASN A 85 -15.70 8.47 0.62
C ASN A 85 -14.58 9.36 0.06
N SER A 86 -13.54 9.68 0.83
CA SER A 86 -12.61 10.76 0.43
C SER A 86 -11.13 10.44 0.59
N ASN A 87 -10.37 10.86 -0.43
CA ASN A 87 -8.90 10.93 -0.54
C ASN A 87 -8.13 9.60 -0.53
N LEU A 88 -8.65 8.57 -1.20
CA LEU A 88 -7.96 7.28 -1.43
C LEU A 88 -6.53 7.46 -1.96
N SER A 89 -6.31 8.39 -2.89
CA SER A 89 -4.99 8.70 -3.44
C SER A 89 -3.99 9.13 -2.35
N VAL A 90 -4.42 9.99 -1.42
CA VAL A 90 -3.59 10.46 -0.30
C VAL A 90 -3.24 9.31 0.63
N TYR A 91 -4.21 8.46 0.97
CA TYR A 91 -3.95 7.30 1.82
C TYR A 91 -2.96 6.30 1.19
N TYR A 92 -3.08 6.04 -0.12
CA TYR A 92 -2.10 5.22 -0.81
C TYR A 92 -0.71 5.87 -0.88
N CYS A 93 -0.61 7.19 -1.00
CA CYS A 93 0.67 7.90 -0.92
C CYS A 93 1.30 7.79 0.48
N ILE A 94 0.50 7.97 1.53
CA ILE A 94 0.92 7.79 2.93
C ILE A 94 1.48 6.37 3.14
N LEU A 95 0.70 5.35 2.78
CA LEU A 95 1.12 3.94 2.89
C LEU A 95 2.37 3.65 2.05
N CYS A 96 2.45 4.21 0.84
CA CYS A 96 3.62 4.05 0.00
C CYS A 96 4.87 4.64 0.66
N SER A 97 4.78 5.84 1.23
CA SER A 97 5.91 6.49 1.91
C SER A 97 6.36 5.71 3.13
N GLU A 98 5.44 5.27 3.99
CA GLU A 98 5.81 4.45 5.15
C GLU A 98 6.40 3.10 4.69
N GLY A 99 5.85 2.48 3.64
CA GLY A 99 6.41 1.28 3.05
C GLY A 99 7.85 1.47 2.54
N LYS A 100 8.17 2.64 1.96
CA LYS A 100 9.56 2.96 1.58
C LYS A 100 10.49 3.05 2.78
N LYS A 101 10.02 3.58 3.93
CA LYS A 101 10.80 3.60 5.18
C LYS A 101 11.09 2.19 5.66
N VAL A 102 10.10 1.30 5.64
CA VAL A 102 10.29 -0.11 5.98
C VAL A 102 11.37 -0.74 5.09
N LEU A 103 11.31 -0.53 3.78
CA LEU A 103 12.32 -1.07 2.87
C LEU A 103 13.70 -0.46 3.08
N THR A 104 13.79 0.83 3.39
CA THR A 104 15.06 1.49 3.69
C THR A 104 15.73 0.87 4.91
N LYS A 105 14.97 0.55 5.97
CA LYS A 105 15.47 -0.21 7.14
C LYS A 105 16.03 -1.59 6.77
N HIS A 106 15.58 -2.17 5.65
CA HIS A 106 16.00 -3.48 5.14
C HIS A 106 17.02 -3.39 3.99
N GLY A 107 17.72 -2.25 3.85
CA GLY A 107 18.84 -2.10 2.93
C GLY A 107 18.49 -1.66 1.50
N TYR A 108 17.23 -1.28 1.24
CA TYR A 108 16.85 -0.74 -0.07
C TYR A 108 17.24 0.75 -0.15
N ALA A 109 17.99 1.12 -1.19
CA ALA A 109 18.34 2.52 -1.48
C ALA A 109 17.26 3.16 -2.36
N LEU A 110 16.32 3.88 -1.75
CA LEU A 110 15.17 4.50 -2.45
C LEU A 110 15.26 6.03 -2.36
N SER A 111 15.17 6.70 -3.51
CA SER A 111 15.10 8.17 -3.55
C SER A 111 13.75 8.68 -3.03
N PRO A 112 13.67 9.87 -2.42
CA PRO A 112 12.40 10.43 -1.95
C PRO A 112 11.49 10.77 -3.14
N CYS A 113 10.17 10.58 -2.99
CA CYS A 113 9.16 11.04 -3.95
C CYS A 113 8.60 12.40 -3.53
N LEU A 114 7.84 13.03 -4.43
CA LEU A 114 7.28 14.37 -4.21
C LEU A 114 6.50 14.49 -2.89
N TYR A 115 5.75 13.45 -2.52
CA TYR A 115 4.98 13.42 -1.27
C TYR A 115 5.90 13.57 -0.03
N GLU A 116 7.00 12.82 0.01
CA GLU A 116 7.96 12.87 1.12
C GLU A 116 8.66 14.22 1.19
N THR A 117 8.94 14.85 0.04
CA THR A 117 9.60 16.17 0.02
C THR A 117 8.72 17.32 0.51
N ILE A 118 7.40 17.16 0.49
CA ILE A 118 6.44 18.20 0.88
C ILE A 118 5.95 18.00 2.31
N VAL A 119 5.75 16.74 2.73
CA VAL A 119 5.04 16.39 3.97
C VAL A 119 5.98 16.03 5.11
N GLU A 120 7.24 15.68 4.86
CA GLU A 120 8.20 15.50 5.96
C GLU A 120 8.78 16.85 6.39
N PRO A 121 8.50 17.33 7.62
CA PRO A 121 9.36 18.34 8.22
C PRO A 121 10.72 17.69 8.48
N LYS A 122 11.79 18.43 8.17
CA LYS A 122 13.13 18.13 8.68
C LYS A 122 13.13 18.00 10.20
#